data_AF-A0A2W5HC05-F1
#
_entry.id   AF-A0A2W5HC05-F1
#
_cell.length_a   1.000
_cell.length_b   1.000
_cell.length_c   1.000
_cell.angle_alpha   90.00
_cell.angle_beta   90.00
_cell.angle_gamma   90.00
#
_symmetry.space_group_name_H-M   'P 1'
#
loop_
_entity.id
_entity.type
_entity.pdbx_description
1 polymer ?
#
loop_
_entity_poly.entity_id
_entity_poly.type
_entity_poly.pdbx_seq_one_letter_code
_entity_poly.pdbx_strand_id
1 'polypeptide(L)'
;AIININDVNAYRFLVVKVKANDNFYTSIKAIEQKWKSIVPDAPFDYSFVDQQFADMYRTDIQLQKAFSVASVLNLLIIFLGLSGIVSYSLTRRKKEIAVRRVLGANVLQVLYLFLKEYSLLLLIGNVIAWPLAYLFVHNWLQGFSYKVNSSIVDYVLVGVGVCFLTCLLIVLESYRSLKANPVNDLRNE
;
A
#
# COMPACT_ATOMS: atom_id res chain seq x y z
N ALA A 1 -29.86 8.14 -54.25
CA ALA A 1 -29.09 6.97 -54.69
C ALA A 1 -28.65 6.21 -53.44
N ILE A 2 -29.14 5.00 -53.25
CA ILE A 2 -28.78 4.15 -52.11
C ILE A 2 -27.44 3.51 -52.49
N ILE A 3 -26.34 4.04 -51.96
CA ILE A 3 -25.01 3.45 -52.20
C ILE A 3 -24.90 2.22 -51.31
N ASN A 4 -24.79 1.07 -51.96
CA ASN A 4 -24.61 -0.24 -51.35
C ASN A 4 -23.24 -0.27 -50.63
N ILE A 5 -23.25 -0.45 -49.31
CA ILE A 5 -22.06 -0.41 -48.44
C ILE A 5 -21.39 -1.79 -48.36
N ASN A 6 -21.97 -2.84 -48.99
CA ASN A 6 -21.44 -4.21 -48.90
C ASN A 6 -20.13 -4.46 -49.65
N ASP A 7 -19.71 -3.55 -50.55
CA ASP A 7 -18.45 -3.67 -51.32
C ASP A 7 -17.31 -2.80 -50.76
N VAL A 8 -17.56 -2.03 -49.71
CA VAL A 8 -16.51 -1.24 -49.06
C VAL A 8 -16.13 -1.97 -47.78
N ASN A 9 -14.95 -2.60 -47.77
CA ASN A 9 -14.27 -2.95 -46.52
C ASN A 9 -13.97 -1.63 -45.78
N ALA A 10 -14.98 -1.08 -45.12
CA ALA A 10 -14.88 0.09 -44.27
C ALA A 10 -14.19 -0.36 -42.99
N TYR A 11 -12.86 -0.48 -43.05
CA TYR A 11 -12.04 -0.63 -41.86
C TYR A 11 -12.26 0.60 -40.99
N ARG A 12 -13.14 0.46 -39.98
CA ARG A 12 -13.49 1.55 -39.06
C ARG A 12 -12.28 2.06 -38.28
N PHE A 13 -11.25 1.21 -38.11
CA PHE A 13 -9.98 1.54 -37.48
C PHE A 13 -8.85 0.77 -38.15
N LEU A 14 -7.70 1.43 -38.32
CA LEU A 14 -6.46 0.82 -38.83
C LEU A 14 -5.40 0.92 -37.74
N VAL A 15 -4.88 -0.22 -37.29
CA VAL A 15 -3.86 -0.27 -36.24
C VAL A 15 -2.48 -0.41 -36.88
N VAL A 16 -1.63 0.60 -36.71
CA VAL A 16 -0.25 0.58 -37.20
C VAL A 16 0.71 0.44 -36.02
N LYS A 17 1.54 -0.61 -36.04
CA LYS A 17 2.66 -0.75 -35.10
C LYS A 17 3.91 -0.08 -35.67
N VAL A 18 4.36 0.99 -35.03
CA VAL A 18 5.61 1.69 -35.39
C VAL A 18 6.78 1.11 -34.56
N LYS A 19 7.95 0.92 -35.19
CA LYS A 19 9.16 0.47 -34.47
C LYS A 19 9.73 1.62 -33.63
N ALA A 20 10.16 1.33 -32.41
CA ALA A 20 10.61 2.32 -31.42
C ALA A 20 11.90 3.08 -31.76
N ASN A 21 12.63 2.72 -32.83
CA ASN A 21 13.95 3.27 -33.14
C ASN A 21 13.94 4.47 -34.10
N ASP A 22 12.78 4.81 -34.68
CA ASP A 22 12.60 5.98 -35.56
C ASP A 22 11.84 7.09 -34.84
N ASN A 23 12.15 8.35 -35.17
CA ASN A 23 11.43 9.51 -34.65
C ASN A 23 9.92 9.36 -34.89
N PHE A 24 9.16 9.21 -33.81
CA PHE A 24 7.73 8.90 -33.87
C PHE A 24 6.93 9.91 -34.71
N TYR A 25 7.26 11.20 -34.59
CA TYR A 25 6.68 12.29 -35.37
C TYR A 25 6.90 12.14 -36.88
N THR A 26 8.06 11.65 -37.33
CA THR A 26 8.32 11.47 -38.76
C THR A 26 7.53 10.29 -39.31
N SER A 27 7.30 9.25 -38.50
CA SER A 27 6.48 8.09 -38.86
C SER A 27 5.00 8.47 -39.01
N ILE A 28 4.43 9.21 -38.05
CA ILE A 28 3.04 9.68 -38.14
C ILE A 28 2.85 10.61 -39.35
N LYS A 29 3.79 11.52 -39.61
CA LYS A 29 3.72 12.42 -40.77
C LYS A 29 3.79 11.66 -42.10
N ALA A 30 4.62 10.62 -42.18
CA ALA A 30 4.68 9.75 -43.36
C ALA A 30 3.38 8.96 -43.58
N ILE A 31 2.75 8.50 -42.49
CA ILE A 31 1.44 7.83 -42.53
C ILE A 31 0.35 8.81 -42.96
N GLU A 32 0.33 10.03 -42.42
CA GLU A 32 -0.62 11.08 -42.78
C GLU A 32 -0.53 11.44 -44.28
N GLN A 33 0.70 11.59 -44.81
CA GLN A 33 0.90 11.85 -46.23
C GLN A 33 0.39 10.73 -47.13
N LYS A 34 0.68 9.47 -46.77
CA LYS A 34 0.16 8.31 -47.51
C LYS A 34 -1.36 8.23 -47.39
N TRP A 35 -1.94 8.49 -46.22
CA TRP A 35 -3.38 8.50 -46.00
C TRP A 35 -4.08 9.50 -46.93
N LYS A 36 -3.61 10.75 -46.97
CA LYS A 36 -4.14 11.80 -47.85
C LYS A 36 -4.04 11.45 -49.34
N SER A 37 -3.05 10.65 -49.74
CA SER A 37 -2.90 10.19 -51.13
C SER A 37 -3.86 9.07 -51.53
N ILE A 38 -4.29 8.25 -50.56
CA ILE A 38 -5.16 7.08 -50.80
C ILE A 38 -6.64 7.47 -50.59
N VAL A 39 -6.92 8.31 -49.61
CA VAL A 39 -8.28 8.74 -49.25
C VAL A 39 -8.32 10.26 -48.98
N PRO A 40 -8.44 11.10 -50.03
CA PRO A 40 -8.40 12.55 -49.90
C PRO A 40 -9.59 13.14 -49.13
N ASP A 41 -10.76 12.49 -49.21
CA ASP A 41 -12.02 12.97 -48.64
C ASP A 41 -12.22 12.60 -47.17
N ALA A 42 -11.30 11.84 -46.55
CA ALA A 42 -11.40 11.42 -45.15
C ALA A 42 -10.36 12.13 -44.26
N PRO A 43 -10.78 12.75 -43.13
CA PRO A 43 -9.84 13.36 -42.20
C PRO A 43 -8.93 12.29 -41.58
N PHE A 44 -7.65 12.63 -41.38
CA PHE A 44 -6.71 11.78 -40.67
C PHE A 44 -6.89 11.95 -39.16
N ASP A 45 -7.70 11.10 -38.55
CA ASP A 45 -7.87 11.02 -37.10
C ASP A 45 -7.11 9.80 -36.56
N TYR A 46 -6.34 10.00 -35.49
CA TYR A 46 -5.55 8.94 -34.86
C TYR A 46 -5.64 9.04 -33.35
N SER A 47 -5.69 7.90 -32.68
CA SER A 47 -5.59 7.81 -31.23
C SER A 47 -4.51 6.81 -30.85
N PHE A 48 -3.78 7.09 -29.77
CA PHE A 48 -2.80 6.16 -29.27
C PHE A 48 -3.47 5.08 -28.44
N VAL A 49 -3.09 3.84 -28.72
CA VAL A 49 -3.52 2.68 -27.93
C VAL A 49 -3.12 2.84 -26.46
N ASP A 50 -1.95 3.45 -26.18
CA ASP A 50 -1.49 3.74 -24.83
C ASP A 50 -2.41 4.71 -24.07
N GLN A 51 -2.98 5.71 -24.76
CA GLN A 51 -3.91 6.65 -24.15
C GLN A 51 -5.25 5.96 -23.81
N GLN A 52 -5.74 5.09 -24.69
CA GLN A 52 -6.95 4.31 -24.42
C GLN A 52 -6.76 3.37 -23.22
N PHE A 53 -5.59 2.72 -23.10
CA PHE A 53 -5.27 1.94 -21.90
C PHE A 53 -5.15 2.80 -20.65
N ALA A 54 -4.49 3.97 -20.74
CA ALA A 54 -4.36 4.88 -19.61
C ALA A 54 -5.71 5.36 -19.08
N ASP A 55 -6.66 5.65 -19.96
CA ASP A 55 -8.02 6.03 -19.58
C ASP A 55 -8.79 4.87 -18.95
N MET A 56 -8.62 3.64 -19.46
CA MET A 56 -9.25 2.45 -18.89
C MET A 56 -8.75 2.16 -17.46
N TYR A 57 -7.45 2.32 -17.20
CA TYR A 57 -6.84 2.11 -15.88
C TYR A 57 -6.93 3.31 -14.94
N ARG A 58 -7.42 4.47 -15.40
CA ARG A 58 -7.44 5.70 -14.62
C ARG A 58 -8.22 5.56 -13.31
N THR A 59 -9.36 4.86 -13.36
CA THR A 59 -10.19 4.59 -12.18
C THR A 59 -9.48 3.67 -11.20
N ASP A 60 -8.84 2.60 -11.68
CA ASP A 60 -8.10 1.66 -10.84
C ASP A 60 -6.92 2.33 -10.13
N ILE A 61 -6.18 3.18 -10.84
CA ILE A 61 -5.06 3.94 -10.27
C ILE A 61 -5.57 4.93 -9.20
N GLN A 62 -6.73 5.56 -9.41
CA GLN A 62 -7.32 6.45 -8.41
C GLN A 62 -7.76 5.69 -7.16
N LEU A 63 -8.41 4.54 -7.32
CA LEU A 63 -8.79 3.66 -6.21
C LEU A 63 -7.56 3.18 -5.45
N GLN A 64 -6.52 2.71 -6.15
CA GLN A 64 -5.25 2.31 -5.54
C GLN A 64 -4.65 3.45 -4.71
N LYS A 65 -4.62 4.68 -5.24
CA LYS A 65 -4.13 5.87 -4.52
C LYS A 65 -4.98 6.16 -3.28
N ALA A 66 -6.30 6.11 -3.39
CA ALA A 66 -7.19 6.33 -2.26
C ALA A 66 -6.96 5.29 -1.15
N PHE A 67 -6.88 4.00 -1.49
CA PHE A 67 -6.56 2.94 -0.55
C PHE A 67 -5.17 3.10 0.06
N SER A 68 -4.18 3.52 -0.71
CA SER A 68 -2.83 3.77 -0.20
C SER A 68 -2.81 4.89 0.85
N VAL A 69 -3.48 6.01 0.58
CA VAL A 69 -3.57 7.13 1.53
C VAL A 69 -4.35 6.71 2.79
N ALA A 70 -5.48 6.04 2.61
CA ALA A 70 -6.27 5.52 3.73
C ALA A 70 -5.46 4.53 4.59
N SER A 71 -4.65 3.66 3.97
CA SER A 71 -3.80 2.70 4.67
C SER A 71 -2.74 3.40 5.52
N VAL A 72 -2.09 4.43 4.98
CA VAL A 72 -1.09 5.22 5.72
C VAL A 72 -1.74 5.95 6.90
N LEU A 73 -2.90 6.58 6.69
CA LEU A 73 -3.65 7.24 7.77
C LEU A 73 -4.08 6.25 8.85
N ASN A 74 -4.59 5.09 8.45
CA ASN A 74 -4.98 4.04 9.38
C ASN A 74 -3.79 3.56 10.22
N LEU A 75 -2.62 3.37 9.61
CA LEU A 75 -1.40 3.00 10.32
C LEU A 75 -1.01 4.05 11.37
N LEU A 76 -1.11 5.34 11.04
CA LEU A 76 -0.86 6.43 12.01
C LEU A 76 -1.84 6.38 13.18
N ILE A 77 -3.15 6.17 12.92
CA ILE A 77 -4.18 6.08 13.97
C ILE A 77 -3.89 4.88 14.89
N ILE A 78 -3.54 3.72 14.33
CA ILE A 78 -3.20 2.52 15.09
C ILE A 78 -1.98 2.80 16.00
N PHE A 79 -0.95 3.46 15.49
CA PHE A 79 0.25 3.78 16.27
C PHE A 79 0.01 4.83 17.36
N LEU A 80 -0.86 5.81 17.11
CA LEU A 80 -1.30 6.75 18.15
C LEU A 80 -2.08 6.02 19.26
N GLY A 81 -3.01 5.13 18.88
CA GLY A 81 -3.76 4.32 19.83
C GLY A 81 -2.87 3.38 20.64
N LEU A 82 -1.93 2.70 19.98
CA LEU A 82 -0.97 1.83 20.63
C LEU A 82 -0.07 2.60 21.62
N SER A 83 0.45 3.77 21.23
CA SER A 83 1.22 4.64 22.13
C SER A 83 0.42 4.99 23.39
N GLY A 84 -0.85 5.36 23.23
CA GLY A 84 -1.75 5.64 24.35
C GLY A 84 -1.95 4.44 25.28
N ILE A 85 -2.17 3.24 24.73
CA ILE A 85 -2.33 2.00 25.51
C ILE A 85 -1.04 1.67 26.28
N VAL A 86 0.12 1.77 25.63
CA VAL A 86 1.42 1.49 26.26
C VAL A 86 1.70 2.46 27.41
N SER A 87 1.49 3.77 27.18
CA SER A 87 1.67 4.82 28.19
C SER A 87 0.74 4.62 29.40
N TYR A 88 -0.52 4.24 29.15
CA TYR A 88 -1.49 3.93 30.19
C TYR A 88 -1.07 2.72 31.03
N SER A 89 -0.62 1.64 30.38
CA SER A 89 -0.12 0.44 31.05
C SER A 89 1.12 0.71 31.92
N LEU A 90 2.05 1.53 31.43
CA LEU A 90 3.23 1.97 32.17
C LEU A 90 2.84 2.76 33.43
N THR A 91 1.86 3.66 33.31
CA THR A 91 1.37 4.47 34.43
C THR A 91 0.66 3.59 35.47
N ARG A 92 -0.19 2.65 35.06
CA ARG A 92 -0.84 1.70 35.97
C ARG A 92 0.15 0.82 36.74
N ARG A 93 1.22 0.37 36.08
CA ARG A 93 2.26 -0.49 36.68
C ARG A 93 3.42 0.32 37.30
N LYS A 94 3.28 1.64 37.44
CA LYS A 94 4.36 2.53 37.92
C LYS A 94 4.88 2.16 39.31
N LYS A 95 4.01 1.82 40.26
CA LYS A 95 4.41 1.40 41.63
C LYS A 95 5.23 0.10 41.61
N GLU A 96 4.81 -0.89 40.82
CA GLU A 96 5.54 -2.16 40.64
C GLU A 96 6.92 -1.95 40.00
N ILE A 97 6.98 -1.11 38.95
CA ILE A 97 8.23 -0.77 38.25
C ILE A 97 9.19 0.00 39.17
N ALA A 98 8.68 0.93 39.99
CA ALA A 98 9.46 1.70 40.95
C ALA A 98 10.10 0.80 42.01
N VAL A 99 9.32 -0.12 42.61
CA VAL A 99 9.84 -1.09 43.60
C VAL A 99 10.92 -1.98 42.96
N ARG A 100 10.68 -2.51 41.76
CA ARG A 100 11.68 -3.31 41.04
C ARG A 100 12.97 -2.54 40.75
N ARG A 101 12.88 -1.26 40.37
CA ARG A 101 14.05 -0.41 40.13
C ARG A 101 14.89 -0.19 41.39
N VAL A 102 14.25 0.04 42.54
CA VAL A 102 14.97 0.22 43.81
C VAL A 102 15.67 -1.07 44.24
N LEU A 103 15.11 -2.23 43.89
CA LEU A 103 15.71 -3.54 44.10
C LEU A 103 16.79 -3.91 43.07
N GLY A 104 17.21 -2.98 42.20
CA GLY A 104 18.30 -3.18 41.25
C GLY A 104 17.88 -3.73 39.88
N ALA A 105 16.58 -3.78 39.56
CA ALA A 105 16.13 -4.23 38.24
C ALA A 105 16.56 -3.27 37.13
N ASN A 106 17.12 -3.82 36.05
CA ASN A 106 17.52 -3.06 34.87
C ASN A 106 16.28 -2.63 34.06
N VAL A 107 16.31 -1.44 33.47
CA VAL A 107 15.29 -0.92 32.55
C VAL A 107 14.97 -1.93 31.43
N LEU A 108 15.97 -2.68 30.97
CA LEU A 108 15.81 -3.73 29.96
C LEU A 108 14.87 -4.87 30.39
N GLN A 109 14.82 -5.22 31.68
CA GLN A 109 13.93 -6.28 32.17
C GLN A 109 12.47 -5.85 32.13
N VAL A 110 12.20 -4.58 32.42
CA VAL A 110 10.85 -4.00 32.31
C VAL A 110 10.42 -3.96 30.85
N LEU A 111 11.30 -3.50 29.95
CA LEU A 111 11.05 -3.49 28.51
C LEU A 111 10.76 -4.88 27.94
N TYR A 112 11.52 -5.89 28.36
CA TYR A 112 11.35 -7.28 27.90
C TYR A 112 9.98 -7.85 28.27
N LEU A 113 9.48 -7.55 29.48
CA LEU A 113 8.15 -7.99 29.91
C LEU A 113 7.05 -7.45 28.98
N PHE A 114 7.09 -6.15 28.69
CA PHE A 114 6.11 -5.52 27.78
C PHE A 114 6.26 -6.05 26.36
N LEU A 115 7.48 -6.15 25.84
CA LEU A 115 7.74 -6.70 24.51
C LEU A 115 7.18 -8.13 24.36
N LYS A 116 7.37 -8.97 25.37
CA LYS A 116 6.81 -10.33 25.37
C LYS A 116 5.28 -10.31 25.34
N GLU A 117 4.64 -9.51 26.21
CA GLU A 117 3.18 -9.38 26.28
C GLU A 117 2.57 -8.92 24.95
N TYR A 118 3.13 -7.86 24.35
CA TYR A 118 2.65 -7.33 23.07
C TYR A 118 3.03 -8.19 21.86
N SER A 119 4.18 -8.87 21.88
CA SER A 119 4.59 -9.79 20.80
C SER A 119 3.60 -10.94 20.62
N LEU A 120 3.04 -11.45 21.72
CA LEU A 120 2.06 -12.54 21.67
C LEU A 120 0.74 -12.06 21.05
N LEU A 121 0.28 -10.85 21.42
CA LEU A 121 -0.88 -10.21 20.81
C LEU A 121 -0.68 -9.97 19.31
N LEU A 122 0.50 -9.50 18.90
CA LEU A 122 0.84 -9.30 17.49
C LEU A 122 0.88 -10.63 16.71
N LEU A 123 1.42 -11.69 17.30
CA LEU A 123 1.50 -13.00 16.66
C LEU A 123 0.11 -13.56 16.40
N ILE A 124 -0.77 -13.50 17.42
CA ILE A 124 -2.18 -13.91 17.27
C ILE A 124 -2.87 -13.07 16.20
N GLY A 125 -2.65 -11.75 16.21
CA GLY A 125 -3.20 -10.85 15.19
C GLY A 125 -2.77 -11.22 13.76
N ASN A 126 -1.47 -11.50 13.56
CA ASN A 126 -0.95 -11.89 12.24
C ASN A 126 -1.51 -13.24 11.78
N VAL A 127 -1.58 -14.24 12.67
CA VAL A 127 -2.11 -15.57 12.36
C VAL A 127 -3.57 -15.49 11.90
N ILE A 128 -4.36 -14.56 12.43
CA ILE A 128 -5.75 -14.33 12.01
C ILE A 128 -5.80 -13.48 10.74
N ALA A 129 -4.96 -12.45 10.64
CA ALA A 129 -4.98 -11.51 9.53
C ALA A 129 -4.54 -12.14 8.19
N TRP A 130 -3.53 -13.01 8.19
CA TRP A 130 -3.03 -13.65 6.97
C TRP A 130 -4.07 -14.47 6.21
N PRO A 131 -4.78 -15.45 6.81
CA PRO A 131 -5.80 -16.21 6.09
C PRO A 131 -6.96 -15.33 5.64
N LEU A 132 -7.33 -14.34 6.45
CA LEU A 132 -8.41 -13.41 6.10
C LEU A 132 -8.02 -12.55 4.89
N ALA A 133 -6.80 -12.00 4.88
CA ALA A 133 -6.25 -11.26 3.75
C ALA A 133 -6.11 -12.12 2.51
N TYR A 134 -5.65 -13.36 2.64
CA TYR A 134 -5.56 -14.31 1.54
C TYR A 134 -6.94 -14.59 0.91
N LEU A 135 -7.97 -14.86 1.72
CA LEU A 135 -9.32 -15.11 1.22
C LEU A 135 -9.89 -13.89 0.48
N PHE A 136 -9.73 -12.68 1.03
CA PHE A 136 -10.18 -11.45 0.39
C PHE A 136 -9.49 -11.21 -0.96
N VAL A 137 -8.15 -11.31 -0.99
CA VAL A 137 -7.37 -11.10 -2.21
C VAL A 137 -7.66 -12.19 -3.24
N HIS A 138 -7.76 -13.45 -2.80
CA HIS A 138 -8.06 -14.57 -3.69
C HIS A 138 -9.42 -14.40 -4.36
N ASN A 139 -10.47 -14.08 -3.60
CA ASN A 139 -11.82 -13.85 -4.13
C ASN A 139 -11.86 -12.64 -5.07
N TRP A 140 -11.13 -11.56 -4.74
CA TRP A 140 -11.01 -10.39 -5.61
C TRP A 140 -10.33 -10.74 -6.95
N LEU A 141 -9.22 -11.49 -6.89
CA LEU A 141 -8.46 -11.89 -8.07
C LEU A 141 -9.19 -12.90 -8.97
N GLN A 142 -10.20 -13.61 -8.48
CA GLN A 142 -11.00 -14.51 -9.31
C GLN A 142 -11.72 -13.81 -10.46
N GLY A 143 -12.05 -12.52 -10.31
CA GLY A 143 -12.66 -11.71 -11.37
C GLY A 143 -11.71 -11.35 -12.53
N PHE A 144 -10.41 -11.63 -12.41
CA PHE A 144 -9.39 -11.25 -13.38
C PHE A 144 -8.84 -12.47 -14.12
N SER A 145 -8.70 -12.35 -15.46
CA SER A 145 -8.06 -13.40 -16.29
C SER A 145 -6.56 -13.49 -16.04
N TYR A 146 -5.91 -12.36 -15.72
CA TYR A 146 -4.50 -12.31 -15.34
C TYR A 146 -4.40 -12.07 -13.84
N LYS A 147 -3.84 -13.04 -13.10
CA LYS A 147 -3.79 -13.03 -11.63
C LYS A 147 -2.36 -12.86 -11.18
N VAL A 148 -2.14 -11.96 -10.21
CA VAL A 148 -0.86 -11.88 -9.51
C VAL A 148 -0.77 -13.07 -8.58
N ASN A 149 0.36 -13.78 -8.60
CA ASN A 149 0.61 -14.87 -7.67
C ASN A 149 1.05 -14.28 -6.33
N SER A 150 0.12 -14.20 -5.37
CA SER A 150 0.42 -13.74 -4.01
C SER A 150 1.25 -14.79 -3.30
N SER A 151 2.53 -14.50 -3.04
CA SER A 151 3.41 -15.43 -2.34
C SER A 151 3.21 -15.31 -0.84
N ILE A 152 3.45 -16.40 -0.10
CA ILE A 152 3.48 -16.38 1.37
C ILE A 152 4.52 -15.36 1.88
N VAL A 153 5.57 -15.11 1.09
CA VAL A 153 6.63 -14.14 1.39
C VAL A 153 6.07 -12.74 1.61
N ASP A 154 5.06 -12.32 0.85
CA ASP A 154 4.49 -10.96 0.93
C ASP A 154 3.83 -10.73 2.30
N TYR A 155 3.06 -11.72 2.77
CA TYR A 155 2.38 -11.68 4.07
C TYR A 155 3.38 -11.72 5.23
N VAL A 156 4.42 -12.54 5.12
CA VAL A 156 5.47 -12.63 6.14
C VAL A 156 6.26 -11.33 6.22
N LEU A 157 6.62 -10.73 5.08
CA LEU A 157 7.37 -9.47 5.04
C LEU A 157 6.57 -8.34 5.70
N VAL A 158 5.27 -8.22 5.39
CA VAL A 158 4.38 -7.25 6.04
C VAL A 158 4.26 -7.53 7.53
N GLY A 159 4.06 -8.79 7.93
CA GLY A 159 3.94 -9.17 9.34
C GLY A 159 5.20 -8.83 10.15
N VAL A 160 6.39 -9.12 9.60
CA VAL A 160 7.68 -8.75 10.20
C VAL A 160 7.82 -7.23 10.29
N GLY A 161 7.46 -6.49 9.23
CA GLY A 161 7.50 -5.03 9.23
C GLY A 161 6.62 -4.40 10.31
N VAL A 162 5.38 -4.87 10.45
CA VAL A 162 4.45 -4.40 11.50
C VAL A 162 4.99 -4.75 12.89
N CYS A 163 5.45 -5.98 13.11
CA CYS A 163 6.05 -6.38 14.38
C CYS A 163 7.27 -5.52 14.74
N PHE A 164 8.13 -5.22 13.78
CA PHE A 164 9.29 -4.37 13.97
C PHE A 164 8.89 -2.94 14.37
N LEU A 165 7.94 -2.33 13.65
CA LEU A 165 7.44 -0.99 13.94
C LEU A 165 6.77 -0.90 15.33
N THR A 166 5.96 -1.88 15.68
CA THR A 166 5.33 -1.94 17.01
C THR A 166 6.36 -2.11 18.13
N CYS A 167 7.33 -3.00 17.96
CA CYS A 167 8.42 -3.20 18.90
C CYS A 167 9.20 -1.89 19.12
N LEU A 168 9.55 -1.20 18.04
CA LEU A 168 10.24 0.09 18.06
C LEU A 168 9.41 1.14 18.82
N LEU A 169 8.10 1.23 18.56
CA LEU A 169 7.20 2.13 19.29
C LEU A 169 7.17 1.86 20.80
N ILE A 170 7.03 0.60 21.20
CA ILE A 170 7.00 0.21 22.62
C ILE A 170 8.30 0.61 23.32
N VAL A 171 9.44 0.38 22.67
CA VAL A 171 10.77 0.76 23.19
C VAL A 171 10.86 2.29 23.34
N LEU A 172 10.45 3.04 22.32
CA LEU A 172 10.49 4.51 22.36
C LEU A 172 9.61 5.09 23.46
N GLU A 173 8.36 4.62 23.59
CA GLU A 173 7.42 5.10 24.61
C GLU A 173 7.88 4.75 26.02
N SER A 174 8.31 3.51 26.21
CA SER A 174 8.81 3.06 27.51
C SER A 174 10.09 3.81 27.90
N TYR A 175 10.99 4.06 26.95
CA TYR A 175 12.20 4.83 27.20
C TYR A 175 11.89 6.28 27.57
N ARG A 176 10.97 6.93 26.85
CA ARG A 176 10.50 8.30 27.17
C ARG A 176 9.91 8.38 28.57
N SER A 177 9.01 7.45 28.91
CA SER A 177 8.33 7.41 30.21
C SER A 177 9.30 7.15 31.38
N LEU A 178 10.33 6.32 31.17
CA LEU A 178 11.33 5.99 32.20
C LEU A 178 12.42 7.06 32.39
N LYS A 179 12.65 7.92 31.38
CA LYS A 179 13.53 9.10 31.47
C LYS A 179 12.83 10.32 32.06
N ALA A 180 11.52 10.43 31.89
CA ALA A 180 10.71 11.40 32.63
C ALA A 180 10.89 11.09 34.13
N ASN A 181 11.47 12.05 34.84
CA ASN A 181 12.18 11.83 36.09
C ASN A 181 11.27 11.30 37.23
N PRO A 182 11.48 10.07 37.76
CA PRO A 182 10.62 9.48 38.78
C PRO A 182 10.65 10.21 40.14
N VAL A 183 11.62 11.12 40.35
CA VAL A 183 11.83 11.85 41.60
C VAL A 183 10.78 12.94 41.83
N ASN A 184 10.15 13.48 40.78
CA ASN A 184 9.11 14.52 40.94
C ASN A 184 7.74 13.96 41.34
N ASP A 185 7.44 12.70 41.05
CA ASP A 185 6.12 12.12 41.36
C ASP A 185 5.97 11.66 42.81
N LEU A 186 7.07 11.38 43.51
CA LEU A 186 7.05 11.03 44.94
C LEU A 186 7.02 12.26 45.86
N ARG A 187 7.19 13.47 45.32
CA ARG A 187 7.13 14.72 46.09
C ARG A 187 5.75 15.41 46.01
N ASN A 188 4.85 14.86 45.20
CA ASN A 188 3.51 15.40 44.96
C ASN A 188 2.38 14.50 45.51
N GLU A 189 2.71 13.41 46.22
CA GLU A 189 1.85 12.77 47.24
C GLU A 189 2.35 13.22 48.63
#